data_AF-A0A349LYX0-F1
#
_entry.id   AF-A0A349LYX0-F1
#
_cell.length_a   1.000
_cell.length_b   1.000
_cell.length_c   1.000
_cell.angle_alpha   90.00
_cell.angle_beta   90.00
_cell.angle_gamma   90.00
#
_symmetry.space_group_name_H-M   'P 1'
#
loop_
_entity.id
_entity.type
_entity.pdbx_description
1 polymer ?
#
loop_
_entity_poly.entity_id
_entity_poly.type
_entity_poly.pdbx_seq_one_letter_code
_entity_poly.pdbx_strand_id
1 'polypeptide(L)'
;MPKTTDQALTSYVERARKVLQHEQRTNHQDQAIKPGGLELFVVRWADEVGSVCKNAGLDLLTLRTIHSFTEYLVGYRQQDPMQRAASLRAALALLNELEQNGNGQKSAVAVPPPTPSASVPAKSASSSAEHDRSSSTNKITASPSLSSTTSLTPAQTESKALAKPVQNTVRLEAGMTAGHTVLTLLSADITAVPGVGATVAARLHNLDIRTVRDLLFYFPREHRDYSKLEKIATIPFNELTTTMGLIWEVKNVPTSGGRMRTIATISDETGKLNVSWFNQSYLLKQLKAAQGSYLVVTGIKQRFGNKIEFSVRSHELPEQGDLVNTGRLVPTYPLTEGLHAKALRRFTKWVVDRYAAMIPDHLPAWIRSAGKLMPLPDAVSHIHYPENEAALLNARRRLAFDELFLIQLGMQERRSRWQREAPQGNAFNLDLTKIFIDAPTTASIVEQEGNSVTRVTGTDQEDTDNLLSATLWSPVITDKPFEAT
;
A
#
# COMPACT_ATOMS: atom_id res chain seq x y z
N MET A 1 -9.26 27.11 -35.58
CA MET A 1 -7.99 27.10 -34.83
C MET A 1 -8.09 28.11 -33.68
N PRO A 2 -8.37 27.67 -32.44
CA PRO A 2 -8.10 28.45 -31.22
C PRO A 2 -7.32 27.66 -30.15
N LYS A 3 -6.65 26.55 -30.50
CA LYS A 3 -6.10 25.58 -29.51
C LYS A 3 -4.73 25.94 -28.91
N THR A 4 -4.05 26.97 -29.39
CA THR A 4 -2.68 27.29 -28.95
C THR A 4 -2.62 28.08 -27.65
N THR A 5 -3.65 28.88 -27.33
CA THR A 5 -3.59 29.80 -26.19
C THR A 5 -3.95 29.14 -24.85
N ASP A 6 -4.98 28.28 -24.83
CA ASP A 6 -5.39 27.54 -23.62
C ASP A 6 -4.28 26.57 -23.16
N GLN A 7 -3.57 25.97 -24.11
CA GLN A 7 -2.42 25.10 -23.82
C GLN A 7 -1.26 25.88 -23.19
N ALA A 8 -1.00 27.10 -23.66
CA ALA A 8 0.02 27.96 -23.07
C ALA A 8 -0.35 28.32 -21.63
N LEU A 9 -1.58 28.80 -21.38
CA LEU A 9 -2.05 29.15 -20.03
C LEU A 9 -1.96 27.95 -19.06
N THR A 10 -2.36 26.75 -19.52
CA THR A 10 -2.31 25.52 -18.71
C THR A 10 -0.88 25.21 -18.24
N SER A 11 0.11 25.39 -19.11
CA SER A 11 1.52 25.16 -18.76
C SER A 11 2.03 26.12 -17.68
N TYR A 12 1.61 27.40 -17.72
CA TYR A 12 1.97 28.39 -16.70
C TYR A 12 1.29 28.12 -15.35
N VAL A 13 0.03 27.68 -15.37
CA VAL A 13 -0.73 27.28 -14.17
C VAL A 13 -0.07 26.05 -13.51
N GLU A 14 0.32 25.04 -14.30
CA GLU A 14 0.99 23.85 -13.78
C GLU A 14 2.36 24.18 -13.17
N ARG A 15 3.11 25.12 -13.79
CA ARG A 15 4.39 25.62 -13.25
C ARG A 15 4.19 26.29 -11.89
N ALA A 16 3.21 27.19 -11.75
CA ALA A 16 2.90 27.85 -10.47
C ALA A 16 2.48 26.83 -9.39
N ARG A 17 1.65 25.85 -9.75
CA ARG A 17 1.22 24.78 -8.85
C ARG A 17 2.40 23.97 -8.30
N LYS A 18 3.34 23.57 -9.14
CA LYS A 18 4.53 22.80 -8.72
C LYS A 18 5.38 23.59 -7.72
N VAL A 19 5.54 24.89 -7.93
CA VAL A 19 6.28 25.77 -7.03
C VAL A 19 5.58 25.88 -5.67
N LEU A 20 4.27 26.13 -5.65
CA LEU A 20 3.51 26.22 -4.39
C LEU A 20 3.45 24.89 -3.63
N GLN A 21 3.31 23.76 -4.33
CA GLN A 21 3.34 22.44 -3.69
C GLN A 21 4.73 22.08 -3.14
N HIS A 22 5.80 22.52 -3.80
CA HIS A 22 7.15 22.35 -3.26
C HIS A 22 7.31 23.14 -1.97
N GLU A 23 6.81 24.36 -1.93
CA GLU A 23 6.82 25.23 -0.76
C GLU A 23 5.98 24.70 0.41
N GLN A 24 4.86 24.02 0.13
CA GLN A 24 4.06 23.32 1.13
C GLN A 24 4.84 22.14 1.76
N ARG A 25 5.66 21.42 0.97
CA ARG A 25 6.50 20.31 1.47
C ARG A 25 7.70 20.80 2.28
N THR A 26 8.20 22.00 2.01
CA THR A 26 9.33 22.60 2.72
C THR A 26 8.90 23.43 3.92
N ASN A 27 7.67 23.24 4.43
CA ASN A 27 7.12 23.96 5.59
C ASN A 27 7.10 25.49 5.43
N HIS A 28 6.81 26.01 4.24
CA HIS A 28 6.58 27.46 4.01
C HIS A 28 7.81 28.34 4.34
N GLN A 29 9.02 27.82 4.10
CA GLN A 29 10.30 28.43 4.45
C GLN A 29 10.87 29.44 3.43
N ASP A 30 10.15 29.73 2.33
CA ASP A 30 10.54 30.58 1.20
C ASP A 30 11.86 30.14 0.52
N GLN A 31 12.11 28.83 0.47
CA GLN A 31 13.36 28.27 -0.08
C GLN A 31 13.20 27.64 -1.47
N ALA A 32 11.97 27.51 -1.96
CA ALA A 32 11.67 26.84 -3.22
C ALA A 32 12.40 27.43 -4.44
N ILE A 33 12.74 28.73 -4.43
CA ILE A 33 13.31 29.44 -5.58
C ILE A 33 14.48 30.35 -5.15
N LYS A 34 15.68 30.08 -5.68
CA LYS A 34 16.87 30.92 -5.52
C LYS A 34 17.33 31.46 -6.88
N PRO A 35 17.73 32.74 -7.00
CA PRO A 35 17.64 33.80 -6.00
C PRO A 35 16.27 34.52 -6.05
N GLY A 36 15.64 34.72 -4.89
CA GLY A 36 14.53 35.68 -4.79
C GLY A 36 13.27 35.24 -4.03
N GLY A 37 13.10 33.94 -3.74
CA GLY A 37 11.90 33.44 -3.05
C GLY A 37 10.64 33.45 -3.93
N LEU A 38 9.50 33.14 -3.31
CA LEU A 38 8.20 33.00 -3.94
C LEU A 38 7.66 34.33 -4.49
N GLU A 39 7.98 35.45 -3.83
CA GLU A 39 7.53 36.79 -4.23
C GLU A 39 8.08 37.22 -5.60
N LEU A 40 9.39 37.05 -5.82
CA LEU A 40 10.01 37.36 -7.12
C LEU A 40 9.54 36.39 -8.22
N PHE A 41 9.19 35.16 -7.86
CA PHE A 41 8.57 34.23 -8.79
C PHE A 41 7.18 34.70 -9.22
N VAL A 42 6.34 35.12 -8.29
CA VAL A 42 4.97 35.58 -8.57
C VAL A 42 4.96 36.81 -9.47
N VAL A 43 5.88 37.76 -9.24
CA VAL A 43 6.02 38.95 -10.10
C VAL A 43 6.37 38.57 -11.54
N ARG A 44 7.36 37.68 -11.73
CA ARG A 44 7.76 37.21 -13.07
C ARG A 44 6.66 36.39 -13.74
N TRP A 45 6.02 35.52 -12.97
CA TRP A 45 4.92 34.69 -13.45
C TRP A 45 3.73 35.54 -13.90
N ALA A 46 3.38 36.59 -13.15
CA ALA A 46 2.30 37.49 -13.50
C ALA A 46 2.58 38.29 -14.77
N ASP A 47 3.83 38.71 -14.99
CA ASP A 47 4.25 39.40 -16.22
C ASP A 47 4.22 38.46 -17.44
N GLU A 48 4.77 37.24 -17.29
CA GLU A 48 4.71 36.19 -18.32
C GLU A 48 3.26 35.87 -18.69
N VAL A 49 2.39 35.61 -17.70
CA VAL A 49 0.97 35.28 -17.93
C VAL A 49 0.19 36.49 -18.46
N GLY A 50 0.47 37.70 -17.99
CA GLY A 50 -0.16 38.93 -18.46
C GLY A 50 0.13 39.21 -19.93
N SER A 51 1.36 38.95 -20.39
CA SER A 51 1.73 39.07 -21.81
C SER A 51 0.96 38.07 -22.70
N VAL A 52 0.82 36.83 -22.22
CA VAL A 52 0.04 35.78 -22.90
C VAL A 52 -1.44 36.15 -22.94
N CYS A 53 -1.99 36.70 -21.85
CA CYS A 53 -3.39 37.11 -21.76
C CYS A 53 -3.72 38.29 -22.68
N LYS A 54 -2.82 39.28 -22.83
CA LYS A 54 -2.99 40.41 -23.77
C LYS A 54 -3.03 39.95 -25.23
N ASN A 55 -2.24 38.95 -25.58
CA ASN A 55 -2.19 38.38 -26.93
C ASN A 55 -3.40 37.47 -27.24
N ALA A 56 -4.07 36.97 -26.21
CA ALA A 56 -5.14 35.97 -26.29
C ALA A 56 -6.56 36.54 -26.42
N GLY A 57 -6.79 37.80 -25.98
CA GLY A 57 -8.13 38.36 -25.87
C GLY A 57 -9.03 37.62 -24.85
N LEU A 58 -8.47 37.27 -23.68
CA LEU A 58 -9.15 36.50 -22.64
C LEU A 58 -10.19 37.31 -21.82
N ASP A 59 -11.12 36.57 -21.23
CA ASP A 59 -12.30 37.06 -20.48
C ASP A 59 -11.92 37.81 -19.18
N LEU A 60 -12.71 38.82 -18.79
CA LEU A 60 -12.41 39.74 -17.67
C LEU A 60 -12.25 39.00 -16.31
N LEU A 61 -12.90 37.85 -16.17
CA LEU A 61 -12.87 36.99 -14.99
C LEU A 61 -11.48 36.37 -14.78
N THR A 62 -10.83 35.90 -15.84
CA THR A 62 -9.51 35.27 -15.79
C THR A 62 -8.45 36.25 -15.29
N LEU A 63 -8.51 37.50 -15.78
CA LEU A 63 -7.62 38.57 -15.34
C LEU A 63 -7.81 38.90 -13.85
N ARG A 64 -9.06 38.89 -13.36
CA ARG A 64 -9.38 39.10 -11.95
C ARG A 64 -8.83 37.97 -11.07
N THR A 65 -8.92 36.73 -11.51
CA THR A 65 -8.39 35.57 -10.75
C THR A 65 -6.87 35.60 -10.69
N ILE A 66 -6.18 35.97 -11.79
CA ILE A 66 -4.72 36.16 -11.80
C ILE A 66 -4.30 37.28 -10.85
N HIS A 67 -5.00 38.42 -10.85
CA HIS A 67 -4.69 39.52 -9.93
C HIS A 67 -4.92 39.11 -8.47
N SER A 68 -6.02 38.42 -8.18
CA SER A 68 -6.31 37.89 -6.85
C SER A 68 -5.23 36.88 -6.39
N PHE A 69 -4.75 36.03 -7.30
CA PHE A 69 -3.66 35.11 -7.03
C PHE A 69 -2.37 35.83 -6.66
N THR A 70 -2.03 36.92 -7.36
CA THR A 70 -0.85 37.70 -7.04
C THR A 70 -0.96 38.35 -5.66
N GLU A 71 -2.10 38.95 -5.33
CA GLU A 71 -2.36 39.62 -4.05
C GLU A 71 -2.14 38.70 -2.84
N TYR A 72 -2.60 37.45 -2.90
CA TYR A 72 -2.40 36.48 -1.80
C TYR A 72 -0.92 36.16 -1.52
N LEU A 73 -0.04 36.37 -2.49
CA LEU A 73 1.38 36.03 -2.40
C LEU A 73 2.31 37.26 -2.29
N VAL A 74 1.75 38.49 -2.35
CA VAL A 74 2.51 39.72 -2.05
C VAL A 74 2.89 39.73 -0.58
N GLY A 75 4.15 40.07 -0.28
CA GLY A 75 4.63 40.12 1.11
C GLY A 75 4.71 38.76 1.81
N TYR A 76 4.69 37.64 1.07
CA TYR A 76 4.72 36.27 1.61
C TYR A 76 5.88 36.04 2.61
N ARG A 77 7.05 36.64 2.35
CA ARG A 77 8.21 36.55 3.25
C ARG A 77 7.99 37.24 4.59
N GLN A 78 7.13 38.24 4.67
CA GLN A 78 6.87 39.01 5.89
C GLN A 78 5.75 38.41 6.75
N GLN A 79 5.02 37.42 6.23
CA GLN A 79 3.93 36.74 6.93
C GLN A 79 4.43 35.69 7.91
N ASP A 80 3.67 35.48 9.00
CA ASP A 80 3.90 34.39 9.95
C ASP A 80 3.69 33.01 9.30
N PRO A 81 4.33 31.93 9.78
CA PRO A 81 4.22 30.59 9.18
C PRO A 81 2.77 30.08 9.03
N MET A 82 1.89 30.42 9.98
CA MET A 82 0.46 30.08 9.90
C MET A 82 -0.26 30.88 8.80
N GLN A 83 0.09 32.16 8.63
CA GLN A 83 -0.47 33.01 7.59
C GLN A 83 0.03 32.58 6.21
N ARG A 84 1.31 32.24 6.07
CA ARG A 84 1.87 31.67 4.83
C ARG A 84 1.13 30.42 4.37
N ALA A 85 0.80 29.52 5.29
CA ALA A 85 0.03 28.33 4.98
C ALA A 85 -1.40 28.64 4.52
N ALA A 86 -2.03 29.68 5.08
CA ALA A 86 -3.36 30.13 4.65
C ALA A 86 -3.32 30.78 3.26
N SER A 87 -2.36 31.69 3.04
CA SER A 87 -2.11 32.36 1.75
C SER A 87 -1.82 31.37 0.63
N LEU A 88 -0.99 30.36 0.89
CA LEU A 88 -0.65 29.31 -0.08
C LEU A 88 -1.87 28.44 -0.42
N ARG A 89 -2.68 28.06 0.58
CA ARG A 89 -3.94 27.35 0.34
C ARG A 89 -4.92 28.15 -0.51
N ALA A 90 -5.07 29.45 -0.25
CA ALA A 90 -5.93 30.34 -1.03
C ALA A 90 -5.42 30.48 -2.48
N ALA A 91 -4.12 30.66 -2.67
CA ALA A 91 -3.50 30.75 -4.00
C ALA A 91 -3.67 29.47 -4.82
N LEU A 92 -3.53 28.29 -4.20
CA LEU A 92 -3.78 27.00 -4.87
C LEU A 92 -5.25 26.82 -5.28
N ALA A 93 -6.20 27.32 -4.48
CA ALA A 93 -7.62 27.27 -4.84
C ALA A 93 -7.92 28.11 -6.09
N LEU A 94 -7.35 29.30 -6.21
CA LEU A 94 -7.52 30.17 -7.39
C LEU A 94 -6.90 29.56 -8.66
N LEU A 95 -5.76 28.85 -8.54
CA LEU A 95 -5.19 28.12 -9.68
C LEU A 95 -6.10 26.98 -10.16
N ASN A 96 -6.81 26.32 -9.25
CA ASN A 96 -7.78 25.29 -9.62
C ASN A 96 -9.02 25.88 -10.30
N GLU A 97 -9.46 27.07 -9.88
CA GLU A 97 -10.54 27.82 -10.54
C GLU A 97 -10.14 28.25 -11.96
N LEU A 98 -8.90 28.71 -12.16
CA LEU A 98 -8.35 29.03 -13.49
C LEU A 98 -8.33 27.83 -14.43
N GLU A 99 -8.00 26.64 -13.94
CA GLU A 99 -8.01 25.40 -14.72
C GLU A 99 -9.44 24.95 -15.08
N GLN A 100 -10.39 25.06 -14.13
CA GLN A 100 -11.79 24.69 -14.35
C GLN A 100 -12.49 25.63 -15.34
N ASN A 101 -12.18 26.93 -15.29
CA ASN A 101 -12.70 27.92 -16.22
C ASN A 101 -12.13 27.73 -17.65
N GLY A 102 -10.90 27.24 -17.80
CA GLY A 102 -10.33 26.87 -19.11
C GLY A 102 -10.89 25.57 -19.71
N ASN A 103 -11.38 24.65 -18.88
CA ASN A 103 -11.89 23.33 -19.32
C ASN A 103 -13.43 23.23 -19.41
N GLY A 104 -14.16 24.35 -19.29
CA GLY A 104 -15.61 24.38 -19.51
C GLY A 104 -16.44 23.57 -18.51
N GLN A 105 -15.92 23.29 -17.31
CA GLN A 105 -16.67 22.59 -16.26
C GLN A 105 -17.01 23.56 -15.12
N LYS A 106 -18.28 23.98 -15.07
CA LYS A 106 -18.87 24.68 -13.92
C LYS A 106 -18.94 23.73 -12.72
N SER A 107 -18.30 24.05 -11.61
CA SER A 107 -18.76 23.60 -10.30
C SER A 107 -18.40 24.61 -9.21
N ALA A 108 -19.43 25.11 -8.52
CA ALA A 108 -19.34 26.11 -7.48
C ALA A 108 -18.91 25.47 -6.15
N VAL A 109 -17.80 25.94 -5.58
CA VAL A 109 -17.51 25.79 -4.15
C VAL A 109 -17.07 27.15 -3.62
N ALA A 110 -18.02 27.86 -3.01
CA ALA A 110 -17.74 29.08 -2.27
C ALA A 110 -17.22 28.71 -0.88
N VAL A 111 -16.03 29.20 -0.52
CA VAL A 111 -15.53 29.22 0.86
C VAL A 111 -15.59 30.68 1.33
N PRO A 112 -16.14 31.00 2.51
CA PRO A 112 -16.26 32.38 2.98
C PRO A 112 -14.89 32.92 3.41
N PRO A 113 -14.68 34.26 3.36
CA PRO A 113 -13.42 34.87 3.80
C PRO A 113 -13.26 34.79 5.33
N PRO A 114 -12.02 34.72 5.86
CA PRO A 114 -11.78 34.84 7.29
C PRO A 114 -11.97 36.29 7.74
N THR A 115 -12.95 36.53 8.62
CA THR A 115 -13.04 37.79 9.37
C THR A 115 -11.90 37.85 10.40
N PRO A 116 -11.21 38.99 10.55
CA PRO A 116 -10.21 39.19 11.59
C PRO A 116 -10.88 39.33 12.96
N SER A 117 -10.24 38.72 13.96
CA SER A 117 -10.58 38.84 15.37
C SER A 117 -10.32 40.26 15.88
N ALA A 118 -11.35 40.92 16.42
CA ALA A 118 -11.19 42.08 17.30
C ALA A 118 -12.37 42.21 18.30
N SER A 119 -12.00 42.16 19.59
CA SER A 119 -12.57 42.87 20.76
C SER A 119 -14.07 42.80 21.13
N VAL A 120 -14.29 42.26 22.34
CA VAL A 120 -15.38 42.48 23.34
C VAL A 120 -15.70 44.00 23.50
N PRO A 121 -16.95 44.50 23.76
CA PRO A 121 -17.81 44.10 24.91
C PRO A 121 -19.37 44.09 24.79
N ALA A 122 -19.96 43.29 25.70
CA ALA A 122 -21.20 43.47 26.51
C ALA A 122 -22.56 43.87 25.88
N LYS A 123 -23.57 42.97 25.98
CA LYS A 123 -24.76 43.09 26.87
C LYS A 123 -25.90 42.09 26.53
N SER A 124 -26.34 41.36 27.57
CA SER A 124 -27.73 41.00 27.99
C SER A 124 -28.78 40.34 27.07
N ALA A 125 -29.53 39.43 27.72
CA ALA A 125 -30.93 38.96 27.49
C ALA A 125 -31.10 37.76 26.53
N SER A 126 -31.36 36.54 27.05
CA SER A 126 -32.69 35.91 27.29
C SER A 126 -33.49 35.72 25.98
N SER A 127 -34.06 34.58 25.59
CA SER A 127 -34.82 33.57 26.33
C SER A 127 -35.29 32.45 25.38
N SER A 128 -35.59 31.27 25.92
CA SER A 128 -36.67 30.29 25.59
C SER A 128 -36.99 29.92 24.12
N ALA A 129 -36.99 28.62 23.77
CA ALA A 129 -38.19 27.75 23.60
C ALA A 129 -39.06 28.17 22.38
N GLU A 130 -39.58 27.31 21.52
CA GLU A 130 -40.20 26.00 21.70
C GLU A 130 -40.54 25.40 20.32
N HIS A 131 -40.92 24.12 20.36
CA HIS A 131 -41.69 23.30 19.41
C HIS A 131 -42.33 23.94 18.16
N ASP A 132 -42.31 23.24 17.01
CA ASP A 132 -43.53 22.54 16.58
C ASP A 132 -43.33 21.41 15.55
N ARG A 133 -44.17 20.39 15.69
CA ARG A 133 -44.38 19.26 14.79
C ARG A 133 -45.40 19.65 13.73
N SER A 134 -45.31 19.07 12.52
CA SER A 134 -46.47 18.43 11.89
C SER A 134 -46.13 17.71 10.58
N SER A 135 -46.62 16.47 10.53
CA SER A 135 -46.76 15.51 9.44
C SER A 135 -47.86 15.85 8.43
N SER A 136 -47.74 15.35 7.19
CA SER A 136 -48.81 14.68 6.41
C SER A 136 -48.26 14.30 5.02
N THR A 137 -48.03 13.02 4.69
CA THR A 137 -48.97 12.05 4.09
C THR A 137 -49.54 12.48 2.73
N ASN A 138 -49.18 11.76 1.66
CA ASN A 138 -50.15 11.38 0.63
C ASN A 138 -49.73 10.10 -0.10
N LYS A 139 -50.73 9.26 -0.38
CA LYS A 139 -50.67 7.85 -0.79
C LYS A 139 -51.70 7.66 -1.91
N ILE A 140 -51.32 7.11 -3.08
CA ILE A 140 -52.21 6.57 -4.14
C ILE A 140 -51.38 5.48 -4.88
N THR A 141 -51.52 4.16 -4.65
CA THR A 141 -52.38 3.13 -5.32
C THR A 141 -52.36 3.19 -6.86
N ALA A 142 -52.24 2.13 -7.69
CA ALA A 142 -52.55 0.70 -7.57
C ALA A 142 -51.84 -0.14 -8.68
N SER A 143 -51.75 -1.45 -8.45
CA SER A 143 -51.40 -2.58 -9.35
C SER A 143 -52.52 -2.85 -10.41
N PRO A 144 -52.60 -3.97 -11.23
CA PRO A 144 -51.93 -5.29 -11.16
C PRO A 144 -51.71 -6.07 -12.51
N SER A 145 -51.43 -7.38 -12.37
CA SER A 145 -51.52 -8.55 -13.29
C SER A 145 -50.25 -8.91 -14.08
N LEU A 146 -49.66 -10.13 -14.09
CA LEU A 146 -49.98 -11.57 -13.94
C LEU A 146 -49.85 -12.33 -15.28
N SER A 147 -49.27 -13.54 -15.19
CA SER A 147 -49.27 -14.69 -16.15
C SER A 147 -48.44 -14.54 -17.45
N SER A 148 -47.82 -15.57 -18.05
CA SER A 148 -47.51 -16.98 -17.72
C SER A 148 -46.85 -17.66 -18.95
N THR A 149 -46.04 -18.70 -18.73
CA THR A 149 -45.90 -19.93 -19.58
C THR A 149 -45.05 -19.90 -20.88
N THR A 150 -43.93 -20.64 -20.80
CA THR A 150 -43.45 -21.74 -21.68
C THR A 150 -43.74 -21.71 -23.19
N SER A 151 -42.69 -21.82 -24.03
CA SER A 151 -42.46 -22.98 -24.91
C SER A 151 -41.41 -22.76 -26.03
N LEU A 152 -40.51 -23.74 -26.13
CA LEU A 152 -39.99 -24.39 -27.35
C LEU A 152 -39.04 -23.64 -28.31
N THR A 153 -37.86 -24.24 -28.42
CA THR A 153 -36.89 -24.23 -29.53
C THR A 153 -37.56 -24.54 -30.88
N PRO A 154 -37.00 -24.06 -32.00
CA PRO A 154 -36.19 -24.98 -32.80
C PRO A 154 -34.89 -24.36 -33.33
N ALA A 155 -33.95 -25.26 -33.60
CA ALA A 155 -32.61 -25.01 -34.12
C ALA A 155 -32.59 -24.27 -35.45
N GLN A 156 -31.67 -23.31 -35.59
CA GLN A 156 -31.04 -23.00 -36.88
C GLN A 156 -29.55 -22.72 -36.71
N THR A 157 -28.85 -23.24 -37.71
CA THR A 157 -27.43 -23.33 -38.01
C THR A 157 -26.77 -21.95 -38.21
N GLU A 158 -25.44 -21.96 -38.15
CA GLU A 158 -24.50 -20.96 -38.68
C GLU A 158 -24.21 -19.72 -37.83
N SER A 159 -22.99 -19.67 -37.29
CA SER A 159 -21.95 -18.72 -37.76
C SER A 159 -20.92 -18.46 -36.67
N LYS A 160 -19.69 -18.86 -36.95
CA LYS A 160 -18.47 -18.56 -36.20
C LYS A 160 -18.22 -17.04 -36.23
N ALA A 161 -18.78 -16.32 -35.27
CA ALA A 161 -18.52 -14.90 -35.07
C ALA A 161 -17.43 -14.68 -34.02
N LEU A 162 -16.39 -13.96 -34.42
CA LEU A 162 -15.29 -13.47 -33.59
C LEU A 162 -15.85 -12.74 -32.35
N ALA A 163 -15.69 -13.34 -31.16
CA ALA A 163 -16.01 -12.67 -29.91
C ALA A 163 -14.99 -11.53 -29.68
N LYS A 164 -15.46 -10.28 -29.76
CA LYS A 164 -14.71 -9.11 -29.27
C LYS A 164 -14.41 -9.30 -27.78
N PRO A 165 -13.25 -8.85 -27.28
CA PRO A 165 -12.91 -8.99 -25.86
C PRO A 165 -13.96 -8.22 -25.04
N VAL A 166 -14.71 -8.98 -24.23
CA VAL A 166 -15.64 -8.42 -23.24
C VAL A 166 -14.80 -7.62 -22.26
N GLN A 167 -14.90 -6.30 -22.30
CA GLN A 167 -14.42 -5.45 -21.23
C GLN A 167 -15.30 -5.74 -20.02
N ASN A 168 -14.82 -6.59 -19.11
CA ASN A 168 -15.41 -6.83 -17.79
C ASN A 168 -15.32 -5.54 -16.96
N THR A 169 -16.23 -4.61 -17.24
CA THR A 169 -16.47 -3.45 -16.38
C THR A 169 -17.52 -3.88 -15.36
N VAL A 170 -17.13 -4.00 -14.10
CA VAL A 170 -18.05 -4.26 -13.00
C VAL A 170 -19.09 -3.13 -13.00
N ARG A 171 -20.33 -3.44 -13.39
CA ARG A 171 -21.46 -2.50 -13.31
C ARG A 171 -21.91 -2.42 -11.86
N LEU A 172 -21.58 -1.33 -11.18
CA LEU A 172 -22.11 -1.03 -9.85
C LEU A 172 -23.56 -0.54 -10.03
N GLU A 173 -24.53 -1.27 -9.48
CA GLU A 173 -25.93 -0.86 -9.53
C GLU A 173 -26.18 0.36 -8.63
N ALA A 174 -26.91 1.35 -9.16
CA ALA A 174 -27.25 2.59 -8.46
C ALA A 174 -28.26 2.29 -7.33
N GLY A 175 -27.76 1.87 -6.17
CA GLY A 175 -28.57 1.52 -5.00
C GLY A 175 -27.85 0.71 -3.93
N MET A 176 -26.64 0.20 -4.22
CA MET A 176 -25.84 -0.54 -3.24
C MET A 176 -25.27 0.38 -2.15
N THR A 177 -25.34 -0.06 -0.89
CA THR A 177 -24.64 0.62 0.22
C THR A 177 -23.13 0.63 -0.03
N ALA A 178 -22.42 1.62 0.51
CA ALA A 178 -20.96 1.76 0.32
C ALA A 178 -20.19 0.49 0.74
N GLY A 179 -20.66 -0.23 1.77
CA GLY A 179 -20.07 -1.51 2.17
C GLY A 179 -20.29 -2.64 1.17
N HIS A 180 -21.47 -2.73 0.54
CA HIS A 180 -21.76 -3.75 -0.47
C HIS A 180 -20.95 -3.52 -1.74
N THR A 181 -20.86 -2.28 -2.22
CA THR A 181 -20.06 -1.94 -3.40
C THR A 181 -18.59 -2.29 -3.22
N VAL A 182 -18.02 -2.03 -2.04
CA VAL A 182 -16.65 -2.40 -1.69
C VAL A 182 -16.43 -3.91 -1.73
N LEU A 183 -17.32 -4.70 -1.10
CA LEU A 183 -17.22 -6.16 -1.11
C LEU A 183 -17.37 -6.75 -2.51
N THR A 184 -18.25 -6.19 -3.33
CA THR A 184 -18.41 -6.58 -4.74
C THR A 184 -17.15 -6.31 -5.56
N LEU A 185 -16.46 -5.18 -5.34
CA LEU A 185 -15.22 -4.85 -6.04
C LEU A 185 -14.06 -5.74 -5.63
N LEU A 186 -13.94 -6.07 -4.33
CA LEU A 186 -12.93 -7.00 -3.83
C LEU A 186 -13.17 -8.43 -4.33
N SER A 187 -14.43 -8.82 -4.49
CA SER A 187 -14.85 -10.13 -5.01
C SER A 187 -14.86 -10.21 -6.54
N ALA A 188 -14.50 -9.13 -7.22
CA ALA A 188 -14.42 -9.11 -8.67
C ALA A 188 -13.34 -10.08 -9.17
N ASP A 189 -13.60 -10.66 -10.34
CA ASP A 189 -12.66 -11.56 -11.03
C ASP A 189 -11.33 -10.84 -11.34
N ILE A 190 -10.23 -11.58 -11.28
CA ILE A 190 -8.87 -11.08 -11.51
C ILE A 190 -8.71 -10.45 -12.90
N THR A 191 -9.57 -10.83 -13.86
CA THR A 191 -9.64 -10.21 -15.19
C THR A 191 -10.01 -8.73 -15.19
N ALA A 192 -10.57 -8.21 -14.08
CA ALA A 192 -10.84 -6.79 -13.89
C ALA A 192 -9.56 -5.95 -13.71
N VAL A 193 -8.42 -6.57 -13.40
CA VAL A 193 -7.13 -5.89 -13.23
C VAL A 193 -6.54 -5.54 -14.61
N PRO A 194 -6.21 -4.27 -14.88
CA PRO A 194 -5.62 -3.87 -16.15
C PRO A 194 -4.33 -4.63 -16.47
N GLY A 195 -4.29 -5.24 -17.65
CA GLY A 195 -3.15 -6.04 -18.13
C GLY A 195 -3.21 -7.52 -17.73
N VAL A 196 -4.22 -7.95 -16.98
CA VAL A 196 -4.54 -9.36 -16.77
C VAL A 196 -5.50 -9.83 -17.88
N GLY A 197 -4.95 -10.37 -18.96
CA GLY A 197 -5.72 -11.04 -20.01
C GLY A 197 -6.03 -12.50 -19.64
N ALA A 198 -6.81 -13.21 -20.46
CA ALA A 198 -7.22 -14.60 -20.22
C ALA A 198 -6.04 -15.56 -19.93
N THR A 199 -4.93 -15.42 -20.67
CA THR A 199 -3.73 -16.25 -20.47
C THR A 199 -3.05 -15.98 -19.11
N VAL A 200 -2.99 -14.72 -18.69
CA VAL A 200 -2.40 -14.33 -17.41
C VAL A 200 -3.32 -14.73 -16.25
N ALA A 201 -4.64 -14.56 -16.42
CA ALA A 201 -5.64 -15.01 -15.46
C ALA A 201 -5.54 -16.53 -15.22
N ALA A 202 -5.43 -17.33 -16.28
CA ALA A 202 -5.24 -18.79 -16.15
C ALA A 202 -3.98 -19.15 -15.33
N ARG A 203 -2.88 -18.38 -15.49
CA ARG A 203 -1.66 -18.58 -14.70
C ARG A 203 -1.82 -18.15 -13.24
N LEU A 204 -2.56 -17.07 -12.98
CA LEU A 204 -2.90 -16.63 -11.62
C LEU A 204 -3.84 -17.63 -10.94
N HIS A 205 -4.75 -18.27 -11.68
CA HIS A 205 -5.61 -19.33 -11.16
C HIS A 205 -4.80 -20.55 -10.70
N ASN A 206 -3.66 -20.85 -11.33
CA ASN A 206 -2.76 -21.91 -10.87
C ASN A 206 -2.07 -21.56 -9.53
N LEU A 207 -2.09 -20.30 -9.11
CA LEU A 207 -1.68 -19.83 -7.78
C LEU A 207 -2.87 -19.71 -6.81
N ASP A 208 -4.04 -20.24 -7.18
CA ASP A 208 -5.32 -20.06 -6.49
C ASP A 208 -5.77 -18.58 -6.36
N ILE A 209 -5.25 -17.69 -7.22
CA ILE A 209 -5.62 -16.28 -7.24
C ILE A 209 -6.73 -16.08 -8.28
N ARG A 210 -7.99 -15.99 -7.84
CA ARG A 210 -9.15 -15.83 -8.74
C ARG A 210 -9.79 -14.43 -8.67
N THR A 211 -9.64 -13.75 -7.55
CA THR A 211 -10.28 -12.45 -7.30
C THR A 211 -9.25 -11.37 -7.00
N VAL A 212 -9.70 -10.11 -7.05
CA VAL A 212 -8.90 -8.95 -6.61
C VAL A 212 -8.50 -9.10 -5.14
N ARG A 213 -9.39 -9.62 -4.29
CA ARG A 213 -9.10 -9.96 -2.90
C ARG A 213 -7.99 -10.99 -2.79
N ASP A 214 -8.03 -12.06 -3.56
CA ASP A 214 -6.98 -13.10 -3.49
C ASP A 214 -5.61 -12.51 -3.82
N LEU A 215 -5.54 -11.60 -4.79
CA LEU A 215 -4.28 -10.93 -5.14
C LEU A 215 -3.79 -9.96 -4.05
N LEU A 216 -4.70 -9.32 -3.29
CA LEU A 216 -4.35 -8.49 -2.11
C LEU A 216 -3.83 -9.32 -0.94
N PHE A 217 -4.28 -10.57 -0.81
CA PHE A 217 -3.83 -11.47 0.26
C PHE A 217 -2.72 -12.42 -0.21
N TYR A 218 -2.23 -12.25 -1.44
CA TYR A 218 -1.09 -12.99 -1.98
C TYR A 218 0.23 -12.33 -1.57
N PHE A 219 0.67 -12.60 -0.35
CA PHE A 219 1.79 -11.88 0.26
C PHE A 219 3.16 -12.25 -0.33
N PRO A 220 4.12 -11.30 -0.35
CA PRO A 220 5.48 -11.59 -0.78
C PRO A 220 6.21 -12.48 0.22
N ARG A 221 7.11 -13.33 -0.27
CA ARG A 221 7.97 -14.19 0.54
C ARG A 221 9.06 -13.40 1.26
N GLU A 222 9.63 -12.41 0.57
CA GLU A 222 10.72 -11.58 1.08
C GLU A 222 10.68 -10.19 0.46
N HIS A 223 11.47 -9.27 1.00
CA HIS A 223 11.67 -7.92 0.48
C HIS A 223 13.15 -7.71 0.23
N ARG A 224 13.53 -7.36 -1.01
CA ARG A 224 14.91 -6.98 -1.34
C ARG A 224 15.15 -5.54 -0.94
N ASP A 225 16.16 -5.32 -0.11
CA ASP A 225 16.52 -4.00 0.39
C ASP A 225 17.52 -3.29 -0.53
N TYR A 226 17.04 -2.24 -1.18
CA TYR A 226 17.79 -1.28 -1.97
C TYR A 226 17.88 0.09 -1.27
N SER A 227 17.63 0.17 0.05
CA SER A 227 17.67 1.43 0.81
C SER A 227 19.08 2.00 0.97
N LYS A 228 20.10 1.13 0.92
CA LYS A 228 21.51 1.49 1.11
C LYS A 228 22.23 1.82 -0.21
N LEU A 229 21.48 2.18 -1.25
CA LEU A 229 22.05 2.61 -2.52
C LEU A 229 22.63 4.02 -2.38
N GLU A 230 23.93 4.15 -2.58
CA GLU A 230 24.60 5.44 -2.72
C GLU A 230 24.44 5.97 -4.15
N LYS A 231 24.35 7.31 -4.28
CA LYS A 231 24.34 7.97 -5.58
C LYS A 231 25.75 7.99 -6.15
N ILE A 232 25.89 7.95 -7.48
CA ILE A 232 27.20 7.88 -8.16
C ILE A 232 28.15 9.01 -7.73
N ALA A 233 27.63 10.22 -7.54
CA ALA A 233 28.41 11.36 -7.11
C ALA A 233 28.94 11.24 -5.67
N THR A 234 28.20 10.60 -4.75
CA THR A 234 28.54 10.52 -3.33
C THR A 234 29.36 9.29 -2.95
N ILE A 235 29.59 8.36 -3.89
CA ILE A 235 30.34 7.13 -3.60
C ILE A 235 31.73 7.45 -3.03
N PRO A 236 32.04 6.97 -1.80
CA PRO A 236 33.36 7.13 -1.18
C PRO A 236 34.44 6.29 -1.89
N PHE A 237 35.68 6.76 -1.85
CA PHE A 237 36.82 6.01 -2.39
C PHE A 237 37.25 4.90 -1.41
N ASN A 238 37.66 3.76 -1.96
CA ASN A 238 38.21 2.61 -1.23
C ASN A 238 37.26 1.95 -0.21
N GLU A 239 35.96 2.23 -0.29
CA GLU A 239 34.94 1.60 0.54
C GLU A 239 34.06 0.65 -0.30
N LEU A 240 33.53 -0.39 0.35
CA LEU A 240 32.59 -1.31 -0.27
C LEU A 240 31.18 -0.70 -0.23
N THR A 241 30.68 -0.29 -1.40
CA THR A 241 29.41 0.43 -1.53
C THR A 241 28.54 -0.25 -2.57
N THR A 242 27.22 -0.06 -2.48
CA THR A 242 26.27 -0.46 -3.52
C THR A 242 25.70 0.78 -4.19
N THR A 243 25.72 0.80 -5.52
CA THR A 243 25.15 1.89 -6.33
C THR A 243 24.29 1.29 -7.45
N MET A 244 23.36 2.09 -7.96
CA MET A 244 22.56 1.74 -9.12
C MET A 244 22.80 2.75 -10.25
N GLY A 245 22.75 2.29 -11.49
CA GLY A 245 22.65 3.19 -12.65
C GLY A 245 22.16 2.49 -13.91
N LEU A 246 21.71 3.29 -14.87
CA LEU A 246 21.28 2.84 -16.19
C LEU A 246 22.50 2.55 -17.08
N ILE A 247 22.53 1.37 -17.72
CA ILE A 247 23.63 0.92 -18.57
C ILE A 247 23.60 1.69 -19.92
N TRP A 248 24.65 2.46 -20.20
CA TRP A 248 24.81 3.20 -21.46
C TRP A 248 25.60 2.46 -22.51
N GLU A 249 26.76 1.95 -22.12
CA GLU A 249 27.72 1.32 -23.04
C GLU A 249 28.39 0.16 -22.31
N VAL A 250 28.68 -0.92 -23.05
CA VAL A 250 29.42 -2.07 -22.53
C VAL A 250 30.50 -2.46 -23.53
N LYS A 251 31.74 -2.52 -23.05
CA LYS A 251 32.92 -2.86 -23.85
C LYS A 251 33.82 -3.84 -23.10
N ASN A 252 34.65 -4.55 -23.86
CA ASN A 252 35.67 -5.43 -23.30
C ASN A 252 37.03 -4.85 -23.72
N VAL A 253 37.93 -4.69 -22.76
CA VAL A 253 39.24 -4.08 -22.96
C VAL A 253 40.31 -5.04 -22.47
N PRO A 254 41.31 -5.39 -23.31
CA PRO A 254 42.47 -6.15 -22.86
C PRO A 254 43.34 -5.28 -21.94
N THR A 255 43.80 -5.86 -20.83
CA THR A 255 44.77 -5.23 -19.93
C THR A 255 46.19 -5.57 -20.37
N SER A 256 47.17 -4.71 -20.05
CA SER A 256 48.59 -4.89 -20.39
C SER A 256 49.20 -6.23 -19.95
N GLY A 257 48.58 -6.95 -19.01
CA GLY A 257 49.00 -8.28 -18.55
C GLY A 257 48.20 -9.45 -19.16
N GLY A 258 47.57 -9.27 -20.33
CA GLY A 258 46.81 -10.32 -21.04
C GLY A 258 45.43 -10.66 -20.44
N ARG A 259 45.06 -10.07 -19.31
CA ARG A 259 43.75 -10.26 -18.67
C ARG A 259 42.68 -9.41 -19.36
N MET A 260 41.50 -9.98 -19.58
CA MET A 260 40.37 -9.27 -20.16
C MET A 260 39.58 -8.54 -19.07
N ARG A 261 39.12 -7.33 -19.40
CA ARG A 261 38.30 -6.52 -18.50
C ARG A 261 37.03 -6.06 -19.19
N THR A 262 35.89 -6.46 -18.66
CA THR A 262 34.59 -5.96 -19.13
C THR A 262 34.28 -4.68 -18.38
N ILE A 263 33.98 -3.61 -19.11
CA ILE A 263 33.68 -2.27 -18.58
C ILE A 263 32.30 -1.88 -19.09
N ALA A 264 31.41 -1.51 -18.17
CA ALA A 264 30.16 -0.86 -18.51
C ALA A 264 30.15 0.56 -17.97
N THR A 265 29.57 1.50 -18.72
CA THR A 265 29.31 2.85 -18.23
C THR A 265 27.87 2.90 -17.75
N ILE A 266 27.68 3.13 -16.46
CA ILE A 266 26.36 3.36 -15.86
C ILE A 266 26.16 4.84 -15.57
N SER A 267 24.92 5.31 -15.59
CA SER A 267 24.59 6.65 -15.11
C SER A 267 23.38 6.67 -14.20
N ASP A 268 23.34 7.67 -13.34
CA ASP A 268 22.16 8.05 -12.56
C ASP A 268 21.87 9.54 -12.80
N GLU A 269 21.01 10.12 -11.96
CA GLU A 269 20.69 11.55 -11.96
C GLU A 269 21.87 12.46 -11.57
N THR A 270 22.93 11.91 -10.95
CA THR A 270 24.07 12.67 -10.42
C THR A 270 25.31 12.62 -11.29
N GLY A 271 25.47 11.58 -12.11
CA GLY A 271 26.63 11.47 -12.99
C GLY A 271 26.77 10.12 -13.69
N LYS A 272 27.99 9.90 -14.21
CA LYS A 272 28.37 8.66 -14.91
C LYS A 272 29.51 7.97 -14.16
N LEU A 273 29.48 6.64 -14.12
CA LEU A 273 30.48 5.80 -13.49
C LEU A 273 30.86 4.65 -14.40
N ASN A 274 32.16 4.41 -14.53
CA ASN A 274 32.65 3.21 -15.21
C ASN A 274 32.76 2.08 -14.20
N VAL A 275 31.94 1.05 -14.38
CA VAL A 275 31.96 -0.18 -13.59
C VAL A 275 32.69 -1.27 -14.34
N SER A 276 33.51 -2.06 -13.64
CA SER A 276 34.37 -3.03 -14.29
C SER A 276 34.43 -4.38 -13.59
N TRP A 277 34.53 -5.43 -14.41
CA TRP A 277 34.73 -6.81 -13.99
C TRP A 277 36.03 -7.35 -14.58
N PHE A 278 36.89 -7.90 -13.73
CA PHE A 278 38.14 -8.52 -14.14
C PHE A 278 37.92 -9.99 -14.51
N ASN A 279 38.42 -10.39 -15.67
CA ASN A 279 38.38 -11.77 -16.17
C ASN A 279 36.97 -12.37 -16.31
N GLN A 280 35.94 -11.54 -16.56
CA GLN A 280 34.55 -11.97 -16.70
C GLN A 280 33.98 -11.57 -18.07
N SER A 281 34.62 -12.03 -19.15
CA SER A 281 34.22 -11.70 -20.54
C SER A 281 32.82 -12.20 -20.93
N TYR A 282 32.29 -13.22 -20.25
CA TYR A 282 30.95 -13.75 -20.48
C TYR A 282 29.84 -12.71 -20.21
N LEU A 283 30.08 -11.76 -19.29
CA LEU A 283 29.14 -10.69 -18.95
C LEU A 283 28.90 -9.72 -20.10
N LEU A 284 29.80 -9.64 -21.08
CA LEU A 284 29.65 -8.74 -22.23
C LEU A 284 28.31 -8.96 -22.96
N LYS A 285 27.95 -10.22 -23.22
CA LYS A 285 26.70 -10.54 -23.94
C LYS A 285 25.48 -10.18 -23.10
N GLN A 286 25.50 -10.53 -21.81
CA GLN A 286 24.41 -10.28 -20.87
C GLN A 286 24.18 -8.78 -20.66
N LEU A 287 25.23 -8.00 -20.38
CA LEU A 287 25.13 -6.57 -20.15
C LEU A 287 24.77 -5.80 -21.43
N LYS A 288 25.22 -6.25 -22.61
CA LYS A 288 24.77 -5.69 -23.90
C LYS A 288 23.29 -5.93 -24.15
N ALA A 289 22.80 -7.15 -23.87
CA ALA A 289 21.37 -7.44 -23.98
C ALA A 289 20.53 -6.59 -23.01
N ALA A 290 21.10 -6.22 -21.85
CA ALA A 290 20.47 -5.38 -20.86
C ALA A 290 20.76 -3.87 -21.01
N GLN A 291 21.37 -3.43 -22.12
CA GLN A 291 21.64 -2.01 -22.35
C GLN A 291 20.34 -1.18 -22.27
N GLY A 292 20.40 -0.03 -21.61
CA GLY A 292 19.20 0.77 -21.28
C GLY A 292 18.43 0.31 -20.03
N SER A 293 18.86 -0.77 -19.37
CA SER A 293 18.29 -1.23 -18.09
C SER A 293 19.10 -0.70 -16.91
N TYR A 294 18.49 -0.72 -15.72
CA TYR A 294 19.20 -0.46 -14.48
C TYR A 294 20.09 -1.65 -14.10
N LEU A 295 21.25 -1.35 -13.53
CA LEU A 295 22.20 -2.29 -12.97
C LEU A 295 22.51 -1.87 -11.54
N VAL A 296 22.32 -2.79 -10.60
CA VAL A 296 22.77 -2.63 -9.22
C VAL A 296 24.14 -3.29 -9.11
N VAL A 297 25.12 -2.55 -8.63
CA VAL A 297 26.49 -3.04 -8.46
C VAL A 297 26.95 -2.80 -7.04
N THR A 298 27.57 -3.81 -6.45
CA THR A 298 28.29 -3.72 -5.18
C THR A 298 29.77 -3.87 -5.44
N GLY A 299 30.57 -2.92 -4.97
CA GLY A 299 31.97 -2.85 -5.33
C GLY A 299 32.70 -1.70 -4.66
N ILE A 300 33.93 -1.46 -5.12
CA ILE A 300 34.83 -0.45 -4.55
C ILE A 300 35.20 0.57 -5.62
N LYS A 301 35.00 1.86 -5.32
CA LYS A 301 35.48 2.96 -6.16
C LYS A 301 36.97 3.15 -5.94
N GLN A 302 37.75 2.95 -6.98
CA GLN A 302 39.20 3.03 -6.95
C GLN A 302 39.75 3.76 -8.19
N ARG A 303 41.01 4.17 -8.11
CA ARG A 303 41.72 4.77 -9.23
C ARG A 303 42.51 3.68 -9.96
N PHE A 304 42.30 3.53 -11.26
CA PHE A 304 43.04 2.60 -12.10
C PHE A 304 43.74 3.39 -13.20
N GLY A 305 45.05 3.58 -13.04
CA GLY A 305 45.80 4.55 -13.84
C GLY A 305 45.24 5.96 -13.66
N ASN A 306 44.94 6.65 -14.77
CA ASN A 306 44.39 8.01 -14.75
C ASN A 306 42.85 8.07 -14.68
N LYS A 307 42.15 6.93 -14.58
CA LYS A 307 40.68 6.88 -14.59
C LYS A 307 40.13 6.43 -13.23
N ILE A 308 38.97 6.98 -12.87
CA ILE A 308 38.18 6.55 -11.71
C ILE A 308 37.23 5.44 -12.19
N GLU A 309 37.29 4.29 -11.53
CA GLU A 309 36.48 3.13 -11.89
C GLU A 309 35.97 2.43 -10.64
N PHE A 310 34.87 1.73 -10.82
CA PHE A 310 34.20 0.98 -9.77
C PHE A 310 34.41 -0.51 -10.01
N SER A 311 35.22 -1.13 -9.16
CA SER A 311 35.52 -2.56 -9.24
C SER A 311 34.38 -3.36 -8.65
N VAL A 312 33.65 -4.06 -9.50
CA VAL A 312 32.45 -4.77 -9.11
C VAL A 312 32.82 -6.10 -8.46
N ARG A 313 32.28 -6.35 -7.26
CA ARG A 313 32.36 -7.64 -6.56
C ARG A 313 31.11 -8.48 -6.78
N SER A 314 29.96 -7.83 -6.77
CA SER A 314 28.65 -8.43 -7.01
C SER A 314 27.84 -7.48 -7.89
N HIS A 315 27.02 -8.05 -8.77
CA HIS A 315 26.10 -7.29 -9.59
C HIS A 315 24.76 -8.00 -9.65
N GLU A 316 23.72 -7.21 -9.79
CA GLU A 316 22.36 -7.67 -9.97
C GLU A 316 21.71 -6.81 -11.06
N LEU A 317 21.05 -7.47 -12.00
CA LEU A 317 20.20 -6.79 -12.96
C LEU A 317 18.77 -6.82 -12.41
N PRO A 318 18.31 -5.75 -11.74
CA PRO A 318 16.90 -5.65 -11.40
C PRO A 318 16.07 -5.68 -12.69
N GLU A 319 14.85 -6.22 -12.62
CA GLU A 319 13.97 -6.17 -13.79
C GLU A 319 13.63 -4.69 -14.08
N GLN A 320 13.55 -4.32 -15.37
CA GLN A 320 13.31 -2.94 -15.77
C GLN A 320 12.03 -2.38 -15.10
N GLY A 321 12.13 -1.32 -14.31
CA GLY A 321 11.00 -0.66 -13.63
C GLY A 321 10.86 -0.97 -12.14
N ASP A 322 11.66 -1.90 -11.61
CA ASP A 322 11.61 -2.34 -10.22
C ASP A 322 11.97 -1.23 -9.24
N LEU A 323 12.85 -0.31 -9.62
CA LEU A 323 13.32 0.74 -8.72
C LEU A 323 12.72 2.12 -9.02
N VAL A 324 12.09 2.31 -10.17
CA VAL A 324 11.50 3.61 -10.55
C VAL A 324 10.16 3.86 -9.82
N ASN A 325 9.39 2.79 -9.53
CA ASN A 325 8.03 2.91 -8.97
C ASN A 325 7.83 2.22 -7.61
N THR A 326 8.80 1.46 -7.09
CA THR A 326 8.52 0.41 -6.07
C THR A 326 9.11 0.71 -4.67
N GLY A 327 9.68 1.89 -4.46
CA GLY A 327 10.31 2.21 -3.16
C GLY A 327 11.62 1.44 -2.95
N ARG A 328 12.24 1.64 -1.78
CA ARG A 328 13.55 1.08 -1.44
C ARG A 328 13.51 -0.42 -1.10
N LEU A 329 12.34 -0.94 -0.72
CA LEU A 329 12.11 -2.34 -0.36
C LEU A 329 11.23 -2.98 -1.43
N VAL A 330 11.81 -3.83 -2.28
CA VAL A 330 11.10 -4.45 -3.41
C VAL A 330 10.57 -5.83 -3.02
N PRO A 331 9.26 -6.10 -3.09
CA PRO A 331 8.70 -7.40 -2.71
C PRO A 331 9.04 -8.50 -3.72
N THR A 332 9.37 -9.69 -3.24
CA THR A 332 9.57 -10.91 -4.02
C THR A 332 8.43 -11.88 -3.74
N TYR A 333 7.68 -12.25 -4.76
CA TYR A 333 6.56 -13.19 -4.65
C TYR A 333 6.96 -14.61 -5.08
N PRO A 334 6.29 -15.65 -4.58
CA PRO A 334 6.32 -16.96 -5.22
C PRO A 334 5.76 -16.84 -6.65
N LEU A 335 6.27 -17.67 -7.58
CA LEU A 335 5.94 -17.59 -9.00
C LEU A 335 5.55 -18.96 -9.53
N THR A 336 4.73 -18.96 -10.58
CA THR A 336 4.39 -20.13 -11.39
C THR A 336 5.02 -19.99 -12.78
N GLU A 337 5.23 -21.12 -13.46
CA GLU A 337 5.74 -21.15 -14.83
C GLU A 337 4.98 -20.19 -15.76
N GLY A 338 5.73 -19.38 -16.50
CA GLY A 338 5.19 -18.39 -17.42
C GLY A 338 4.65 -17.11 -16.77
N LEU A 339 4.68 -16.95 -15.45
CA LEU A 339 4.38 -15.67 -14.79
C LEU A 339 5.68 -14.96 -14.40
N HIS A 340 5.96 -13.82 -15.02
CA HIS A 340 7.13 -13.01 -14.68
C HIS A 340 6.90 -12.19 -13.41
N ALA A 341 7.92 -12.08 -12.56
CA ALA A 341 7.87 -11.34 -11.30
C ALA A 341 7.46 -9.88 -11.50
N LYS A 342 7.98 -9.21 -12.54
CA LYS A 342 7.60 -7.85 -12.93
C LYS A 342 6.10 -7.70 -13.22
N ALA A 343 5.50 -8.67 -13.91
CA ALA A 343 4.08 -8.61 -14.23
C ALA A 343 3.25 -8.70 -12.96
N LEU A 344 3.57 -9.67 -12.09
CA LEU A 344 2.89 -9.84 -10.81
C LEU A 344 3.03 -8.61 -9.92
N ARG A 345 4.24 -8.06 -9.77
CA ARG A 345 4.49 -6.82 -9.01
C ARG A 345 3.70 -5.64 -9.56
N ARG A 346 3.59 -5.51 -10.88
CA ARG A 346 2.75 -4.46 -11.49
C ARG A 346 1.28 -4.64 -11.13
N PHE A 347 0.76 -5.86 -11.18
CA PHE A 347 -0.64 -6.14 -10.82
C PHE A 347 -0.89 -5.88 -9.34
N THR A 348 -0.04 -6.42 -8.46
CA THR A 348 -0.16 -6.22 -7.02
C THR A 348 -0.04 -4.75 -6.64
N LYS A 349 0.91 -4.00 -7.23
CA LYS A 349 1.03 -2.55 -7.00
C LYS A 349 -0.25 -1.81 -7.37
N TRP A 350 -0.79 -2.08 -8.56
CA TRP A 350 -2.03 -1.46 -9.01
C TRP A 350 -3.22 -1.79 -8.11
N VAL A 351 -3.34 -3.04 -7.68
CA VAL A 351 -4.42 -3.50 -6.81
C VAL A 351 -4.29 -2.92 -5.39
N VAL A 352 -3.09 -2.92 -4.81
CA VAL A 352 -2.82 -2.35 -3.48
C VAL A 352 -3.15 -0.86 -3.48
N ASP A 353 -2.65 -0.11 -4.45
CA ASP A 353 -2.86 1.35 -4.52
C ASP A 353 -4.34 1.76 -4.62
N ARG A 354 -5.19 0.87 -5.16
CA ARG A 354 -6.60 1.19 -5.42
C ARG A 354 -7.57 0.57 -4.43
N TYR A 355 -7.27 -0.63 -3.92
CA TYR A 355 -8.22 -1.43 -3.15
C TYR A 355 -7.78 -1.75 -1.73
N ALA A 356 -6.50 -1.58 -1.35
CA ALA A 356 -6.06 -1.88 0.01
C ALA A 356 -6.82 -1.07 1.06
N ALA A 357 -7.07 0.22 0.80
CA ALA A 357 -7.85 1.11 1.65
C ALA A 357 -9.32 0.68 1.85
N MET A 358 -9.84 -0.16 0.95
CA MET A 358 -11.23 -0.62 1.00
C MET A 358 -11.39 -1.92 1.80
N ILE A 359 -10.31 -2.53 2.29
CA ILE A 359 -10.38 -3.77 3.04
C ILE A 359 -11.07 -3.50 4.39
N PRO A 360 -12.18 -4.20 4.71
CA PRO A 360 -12.83 -4.04 6.00
C PRO A 360 -11.95 -4.61 7.11
N ASP A 361 -11.69 -3.81 8.15
CA ASP A 361 -10.99 -4.29 9.34
C ASP A 361 -11.96 -5.09 10.22
N HIS A 362 -11.65 -6.36 10.44
CA HIS A 362 -12.48 -7.27 11.24
C HIS A 362 -12.22 -7.12 12.75
N LEU A 363 -11.11 -6.49 13.16
CA LEU A 363 -10.80 -6.28 14.57
C LEU A 363 -11.52 -5.02 15.09
N PRO A 364 -12.26 -5.13 16.22
CA PRO A 364 -12.77 -3.98 16.93
C PRO A 364 -11.66 -3.00 17.33
N ALA A 365 -11.97 -1.70 17.31
CA ALA A 365 -11.01 -0.63 17.60
C ALA A 365 -10.33 -0.80 18.97
N TRP A 366 -11.04 -1.29 19.98
CA TRP A 366 -10.50 -1.50 21.32
C TRP A 366 -9.42 -2.60 21.38
N ILE A 367 -9.59 -3.72 20.65
CA ILE A 367 -8.57 -4.78 20.55
C ILE A 367 -7.32 -4.22 19.88
N ARG A 368 -7.53 -3.48 18.79
CA ARG A 368 -6.46 -2.87 18.01
C ARG A 368 -5.65 -1.88 18.84
N SER A 369 -6.31 -1.04 19.63
CA SER A 369 -5.67 -0.12 20.57
C SER A 369 -4.90 -0.84 21.68
N ALA A 370 -5.49 -1.88 22.29
CA ALA A 370 -4.84 -2.67 23.33
C ALA A 370 -3.57 -3.38 22.81
N GLY A 371 -3.64 -3.95 21.61
CA GLY A 371 -2.52 -4.63 20.97
C GLY A 371 -1.49 -3.70 20.30
N LYS A 372 -1.74 -2.38 20.26
CA LYS A 372 -0.97 -1.40 19.47
C LYS A 372 -0.79 -1.83 18.01
N LEU A 373 -1.87 -2.31 17.42
CA LEU A 373 -1.88 -2.87 16.07
C LEU A 373 -2.28 -1.80 15.05
N MET A 374 -1.65 -1.81 13.88
CA MET A 374 -2.06 -0.92 12.79
C MET A 374 -3.37 -1.40 12.13
N PRO A 375 -4.15 -0.53 11.48
CA PRO A 375 -5.32 -0.93 10.69
C PRO A 375 -4.99 -1.99 9.63
N LEU A 376 -5.93 -2.89 9.34
CA LEU A 376 -5.74 -3.95 8.34
C LEU A 376 -5.40 -3.41 6.93
N PRO A 377 -6.08 -2.36 6.41
CA PRO A 377 -5.70 -1.73 5.14
C PRO A 377 -4.23 -1.33 5.05
N ASP A 378 -3.71 -0.73 6.13
CA ASP A 378 -2.34 -0.25 6.19
C ASP A 378 -1.37 -1.42 6.28
N ALA A 379 -1.71 -2.46 7.04
CA ALA A 379 -0.91 -3.68 7.12
C ALA A 379 -0.80 -4.38 5.76
N VAL A 380 -1.90 -4.49 5.01
CA VAL A 380 -1.88 -5.06 3.66
C VAL A 380 -1.07 -4.18 2.70
N SER A 381 -1.21 -2.85 2.77
CA SER A 381 -0.39 -1.97 1.94
C SER A 381 1.10 -2.12 2.22
N HIS A 382 1.49 -2.08 3.49
CA HIS A 382 2.89 -2.12 3.91
C HIS A 382 3.53 -3.52 3.84
N ILE A 383 2.77 -4.61 3.91
CA ILE A 383 3.34 -5.94 3.66
C ILE A 383 3.77 -6.09 2.19
N HIS A 384 3.08 -5.44 1.24
CA HIS A 384 3.46 -5.44 -0.17
C HIS A 384 4.54 -4.39 -0.47
N TYR A 385 4.30 -3.14 -0.10
CA TYR A 385 5.17 -2.01 -0.43
C TYR A 385 5.43 -1.14 0.81
N PRO A 386 6.33 -1.59 1.71
CA PRO A 386 6.66 -0.83 2.91
C PRO A 386 7.46 0.43 2.57
N GLU A 387 7.17 1.52 3.27
CA GLU A 387 7.96 2.76 3.16
C GLU A 387 9.32 2.64 3.84
N ASN A 388 9.35 1.86 4.94
CA ASN A 388 10.53 1.59 5.74
C ASN A 388 10.40 0.24 6.45
N GLU A 389 11.51 -0.22 7.03
CA GLU A 389 11.58 -1.51 7.73
C GLU A 389 10.65 -1.59 8.95
N ALA A 390 10.46 -0.47 9.67
CA ALA A 390 9.57 -0.42 10.83
C ALA A 390 8.09 -0.63 10.43
N ALA A 391 7.65 -0.04 9.31
CA ALA A 391 6.32 -0.24 8.75
C ALA A 391 6.11 -1.70 8.33
N LEU A 392 7.11 -2.32 7.69
CA LEU A 392 7.09 -3.74 7.34
C LEU A 392 6.94 -4.63 8.58
N LEU A 393 7.68 -4.34 9.64
CA LEU A 393 7.62 -5.10 10.89
C LEU A 393 6.24 -5.00 11.55
N ASN A 394 5.67 -3.79 11.60
CA ASN A 394 4.32 -3.57 12.13
C ASN A 394 3.24 -4.27 11.29
N ALA A 395 3.38 -4.27 9.96
CA ALA A 395 2.48 -4.98 9.06
C ALA A 395 2.52 -6.49 9.31
N ARG A 396 3.72 -7.08 9.39
CA ARG A 396 3.90 -8.50 9.74
C ARG A 396 3.30 -8.82 11.10
N ARG A 397 3.54 -7.98 12.11
CA ARG A 397 2.97 -8.15 13.45
C ARG A 397 1.44 -8.15 13.42
N ARG A 398 0.83 -7.22 12.66
CA ARG A 398 -0.62 -7.15 12.51
C ARG A 398 -1.18 -8.42 11.85
N LEU A 399 -0.59 -8.85 10.74
CA LEU A 399 -1.07 -10.02 10.01
C LEU A 399 -0.88 -11.32 10.78
N ALA A 400 0.25 -11.47 11.48
CA ALA A 400 0.50 -12.61 12.36
C ALA A 400 -0.47 -12.64 13.57
N PHE A 401 -0.80 -11.46 14.11
CA PHE A 401 -1.82 -11.35 15.15
C PHE A 401 -3.18 -11.79 14.61
N ASP A 402 -3.59 -11.33 13.43
CA ASP A 402 -4.88 -11.69 12.82
C ASP A 402 -4.97 -13.21 12.61
N GLU A 403 -3.91 -13.85 12.10
CA GLU A 403 -3.87 -15.31 11.93
C GLU A 403 -4.05 -16.06 13.26
N LEU A 404 -3.23 -15.72 14.27
CA LEU A 404 -3.32 -16.36 15.58
C LEU A 404 -4.68 -16.11 16.25
N PHE A 405 -5.18 -14.88 16.16
CA PHE A 405 -6.46 -14.48 16.73
C PHE A 405 -7.61 -15.26 16.12
N LEU A 406 -7.65 -15.41 14.78
CA LEU A 406 -8.68 -16.18 14.09
C LEU A 406 -8.64 -17.67 14.46
N ILE A 407 -7.45 -18.25 14.60
CA ILE A 407 -7.30 -19.64 15.07
C ILE A 407 -7.85 -19.79 16.49
N GLN A 408 -7.48 -18.89 17.40
CA GLN A 408 -7.96 -18.91 18.79
C GLN A 408 -9.47 -18.69 18.88
N LEU A 409 -10.01 -17.77 18.08
CA LEU A 409 -11.44 -17.52 18.02
C LEU A 409 -12.21 -18.77 17.57
N GLY A 410 -11.73 -19.47 16.54
CA GLY A 410 -12.33 -20.73 16.09
C GLY A 410 -12.23 -21.86 17.13
N MET A 411 -11.12 -21.92 17.88
CA MET A 411 -10.98 -22.88 18.99
C MET A 411 -11.96 -22.59 20.14
N GLN A 412 -12.13 -21.32 20.50
CA GLN A 412 -13.09 -20.91 21.54
C GLN A 412 -14.54 -21.12 21.11
N GLU A 413 -14.87 -20.84 19.84
CA GLU A 413 -16.19 -21.16 19.28
C GLU A 413 -16.47 -22.67 19.37
N ARG A 414 -15.50 -23.51 18.98
CA ARG A 414 -15.61 -24.97 19.07
C ARG A 414 -15.80 -25.45 20.51
N ARG A 415 -15.01 -24.93 21.45
CA ARG A 415 -15.13 -25.24 22.89
C ARG A 415 -16.51 -24.85 23.43
N SER A 416 -16.97 -23.64 23.11
CA SER A 416 -18.28 -23.14 23.54
C SER A 416 -19.44 -23.95 22.94
N ARG A 417 -19.32 -24.41 21.69
CA ARG A 417 -20.30 -25.31 21.08
C ARG A 417 -20.34 -26.65 21.80
N TRP A 418 -19.19 -27.27 22.07
CA TRP A 418 -19.11 -28.53 22.81
C TRP A 418 -19.73 -28.46 24.21
N GLN A 419 -19.45 -27.40 24.96
CA GLN A 419 -20.03 -27.19 26.30
C GLN A 419 -21.56 -27.04 26.26
N ARG A 420 -22.12 -26.53 25.16
CA ARG A 420 -23.59 -26.39 24.98
C ARG A 420 -24.25 -27.70 24.52
N GLU A 421 -23.61 -28.43 23.62
CA GLU A 421 -24.16 -29.65 23.02
C GLU A 421 -24.01 -30.89 23.91
N ALA A 422 -22.95 -30.94 24.72
CA ALA A 422 -22.68 -32.02 25.68
C ALA A 422 -22.53 -31.44 27.10
N PRO A 423 -23.64 -31.04 27.75
CA PRO A 423 -23.61 -30.48 29.11
C PRO A 423 -23.20 -31.50 30.18
N GLN A 424 -23.27 -32.81 29.87
CA GLN A 424 -22.75 -33.90 30.70
C GLN A 424 -21.72 -34.69 29.90
N GLY A 425 -20.56 -34.96 30.51
CA GLY A 425 -19.54 -35.81 29.90
C GLY A 425 -20.03 -37.25 29.77
N ASN A 426 -19.59 -37.95 28.72
CA ASN A 426 -19.81 -39.39 28.60
C ASN A 426 -18.83 -40.11 29.55
N ALA A 427 -19.30 -40.51 30.73
CA ALA A 427 -18.50 -41.34 31.62
C ALA A 427 -18.21 -42.69 30.96
N PHE A 428 -16.94 -42.99 30.69
CA PHE A 428 -16.52 -44.32 30.24
C PHE A 428 -16.51 -45.26 31.44
N ASN A 429 -17.34 -46.30 31.39
CA ASN A 429 -17.31 -47.36 32.39
C ASN A 429 -16.16 -48.32 32.06
N LEU A 430 -15.02 -48.12 32.70
CA LEU A 430 -13.82 -48.93 32.49
C LEU A 430 -13.99 -50.29 33.18
N ASP A 431 -14.14 -51.34 32.38
CA ASP A 431 -14.06 -52.71 32.86
C ASP A 431 -12.58 -53.09 33.03
N LEU A 432 -12.07 -52.85 34.25
CA LEU A 432 -10.67 -53.11 34.62
C LEU A 432 -10.26 -54.58 34.41
N THR A 433 -11.21 -55.51 34.30
CA THR A 433 -10.92 -56.94 34.07
C THR A 433 -10.49 -57.25 32.64
N LYS A 434 -10.67 -56.32 31.70
CA LYS A 434 -10.32 -56.46 30.27
C LYS A 434 -9.10 -55.61 29.88
N ILE A 435 -8.51 -54.88 30.82
CA ILE A 435 -7.33 -54.06 30.60
C ILE A 435 -6.10 -54.93 30.86
N PHE A 436 -5.49 -55.44 29.79
CA PHE A 436 -4.27 -56.26 29.82
C PHE A 436 -3.01 -55.38 29.95
N ILE A 437 -2.96 -54.53 30.98
CA ILE A 437 -1.73 -53.84 31.37
C ILE A 437 -1.27 -54.51 32.65
N ASP A 438 -0.39 -55.51 32.52
CA ASP A 438 0.33 -56.04 33.67
C ASP A 438 1.15 -54.90 34.30
N ALA A 439 1.03 -54.76 35.62
CA ALA A 439 1.82 -53.77 36.36
C ALA A 439 3.31 -53.99 36.09
N PRO A 440 4.12 -52.95 35.85
CA PRO A 440 5.56 -53.12 35.75
C PRO A 440 6.04 -53.71 37.08
N THR A 441 6.63 -54.91 37.01
CA THR A 441 7.31 -55.57 38.12
C THR A 441 8.16 -54.54 38.86
N THR A 442 7.90 -54.39 40.16
CA THR A 442 8.58 -53.49 41.09
C THR A 442 10.10 -53.64 40.96
N ALA A 443 10.74 -52.82 40.13
CA ALA A 443 12.17 -52.58 40.22
C ALA A 443 12.37 -51.71 41.46
N SER A 444 12.94 -52.32 42.50
CA SER A 444 13.37 -51.72 43.75
C SER A 444 14.06 -50.36 43.52
N ILE A 445 13.35 -49.27 43.80
CA ILE A 445 13.96 -47.95 43.97
C ILE A 445 14.42 -47.88 45.42
N VAL A 446 15.74 -47.90 45.60
CA VAL A 446 16.43 -47.69 46.86
C VAL A 446 16.10 -46.29 47.37
N GLU A 447 15.62 -46.21 48.61
CA GLU A 447 15.48 -44.99 49.38
C GLU A 447 16.86 -44.30 49.51
N GLN A 448 16.97 -43.08 48.99
CA GLN A 448 17.89 -42.11 49.55
C GLN A 448 17.06 -41.01 50.22
N GLU A 449 17.03 -41.07 51.54
CA GLU A 449 16.60 -40.01 52.42
C GLU A 449 17.34 -38.71 52.11
N GLY A 450 16.62 -37.60 51.95
CA GLY A 450 17.26 -36.33 51.61
C GLY A 450 16.35 -35.14 51.36
N ASN A 451 15.56 -34.78 52.37
CA ASN A 451 15.22 -33.39 52.73
C ASN A 451 13.93 -32.73 52.19
N SER A 452 13.17 -32.23 53.17
CA SER A 452 12.16 -31.17 53.15
C SER A 452 10.80 -31.40 52.45
N VAL A 453 9.89 -31.93 53.27
CA VAL A 453 8.44 -31.72 53.21
C VAL A 453 8.11 -30.22 53.30
N THR A 454 7.35 -29.69 52.34
CA THR A 454 6.44 -28.55 52.61
C THR A 454 5.04 -28.98 52.23
N ARG A 455 4.26 -29.30 53.26
CA ARG A 455 2.85 -29.67 53.20
C ARG A 455 2.06 -28.36 53.15
N VAL A 456 1.43 -28.05 52.03
CA VAL A 456 0.37 -27.03 51.98
C VAL A 456 -0.96 -27.76 51.89
N THR A 457 -1.65 -27.77 53.04
CA THR A 457 -3.04 -28.19 53.21
C THR A 457 -3.97 -26.99 52.98
N GLY A 458 -5.07 -27.22 52.26
CA GLY A 458 -6.18 -26.28 52.08
C GLY A 458 -6.14 -25.62 50.69
N THR A 459 -7.19 -25.63 49.87
CA THR A 459 -8.62 -25.82 50.11
C THR A 459 -9.25 -26.43 48.87
N ASP A 460 -10.04 -27.48 49.08
CA ASP A 460 -11.01 -28.00 48.12
C ASP A 460 -12.13 -26.97 47.86
N GLN A 461 -12.79 -27.12 46.70
CA GLN A 461 -13.85 -26.29 46.12
C GLN A 461 -13.40 -24.96 45.47
N GLU A 462 -13.10 -25.00 44.17
CA GLU A 462 -13.72 -24.08 43.16
C GLU A 462 -13.25 -24.31 41.71
N ASP A 463 -12.19 -25.10 41.46
CA ASP A 463 -11.57 -25.14 40.11
C ASP A 463 -11.91 -26.35 39.21
N THR A 464 -12.94 -27.14 39.50
CA THR A 464 -13.24 -28.36 38.71
C THR A 464 -13.92 -28.10 37.35
N ASP A 465 -14.54 -26.94 37.14
CA ASP A 465 -15.28 -26.66 35.89
C ASP A 465 -14.37 -26.26 34.72
N ASN A 466 -13.08 -26.00 34.96
CA ASN A 466 -12.16 -25.51 33.93
C ASN A 466 -11.23 -26.59 33.32
N LEU A 467 -11.34 -27.85 33.77
CA LEU A 467 -10.44 -28.94 33.36
C LEU A 467 -10.83 -29.63 32.02
N LEU A 468 -11.89 -29.20 31.35
CA LEU A 468 -12.38 -29.80 30.10
C LEU A 468 -11.53 -29.52 28.85
N SER A 469 -10.27 -29.06 28.98
CA SER A 469 -9.40 -28.78 27.84
C SER A 469 -7.96 -29.28 28.02
N ALA A 470 -7.75 -30.36 28.75
CA ALA A 470 -6.44 -31.00 28.82
C ALA A 470 -6.15 -31.76 27.51
N THR A 471 -5.36 -31.16 26.63
CA THR A 471 -4.74 -31.90 25.52
C THR A 471 -3.73 -32.89 26.12
N LEU A 472 -3.86 -34.17 25.76
CA LEU A 472 -3.10 -35.38 26.15
C LEU A 472 -1.56 -35.34 25.98
N TRP A 473 -0.93 -34.16 26.02
CA TRP A 473 0.48 -33.93 25.63
C TRP A 473 1.35 -33.40 26.78
N SER A 474 0.89 -33.48 28.03
CA SER A 474 1.76 -33.31 29.20
C SER A 474 1.81 -34.62 29.99
N PRO A 475 2.99 -35.15 30.34
CA PRO A 475 3.09 -36.20 31.32
C PRO A 475 2.93 -35.53 32.70
N VAL A 476 1.71 -35.12 33.04
CA VAL A 476 1.41 -34.82 34.44
C VAL A 476 1.20 -36.17 35.11
N ILE A 477 2.21 -36.64 35.83
CA ILE A 477 2.06 -37.76 36.74
C ILE A 477 1.25 -37.23 37.92
N THR A 478 -0.06 -37.45 37.89
CA THR A 478 -0.95 -37.25 39.04
C THR A 478 -1.37 -38.61 39.58
N ASP A 479 -1.36 -38.79 40.90
CA ASP A 479 -1.90 -39.98 41.57
C ASP A 479 -3.44 -40.09 41.49
N LYS A 480 -4.09 -39.17 40.77
CA LYS A 480 -5.53 -39.19 40.51
C LYS A 480 -5.80 -39.91 39.19
N PRO A 481 -6.85 -40.77 39.13
CA PRO A 481 -7.17 -41.51 37.92
C PRO A 481 -7.42 -40.54 36.76
N PHE A 482 -6.74 -40.82 35.66
CA PHE A 482 -6.84 -40.08 34.41
C PHE A 482 -8.22 -40.32 33.78
N GLU A 483 -9.10 -39.33 33.80
CA GLU A 483 -10.33 -39.35 33.01
C GLU A 483 -9.99 -38.97 31.55
N ALA A 484 -9.77 -40.00 30.73
CA ALA A 484 -9.54 -39.87 29.29
C ALA A 484 -10.84 -39.49 28.56
N THR A 485 -10.79 -38.49 27.68
CA THR A 485 -11.86 -38.15 26.71
C THR A 485 -11.49 -38.60 25.30
#